data_AF-A0A2V7BB20-F1
#
_entry.id   AF-A0A2V7BB20-F1
#
_cell.length_a   1.000
_cell.length_b   1.000
_cell.length_c   1.000
_cell.angle_alpha   90.00
_cell.angle_beta   90.00
_cell.angle_gamma   90.00
#
_symmetry.space_group_name_H-M   'P 1'
#
loop_
_entity.id
_entity.type
_entity.pdbx_description
1 polymer ?
#
loop_
_entity_poly.entity_id
_entity_poly.type
_entity_poly.pdbx_seq_one_letter_code
_entity_poly.pdbx_strand_id
1 'polypeptide(L)' 'MLADGRRVEHDIGRSWIRVSGRAVVTLFVFAEPAAAPLLGAYALEGLRLAPDPIGRRLVPVPGLLMELTA' A
#
# COMPACT_ATOMS: atom_id res chain seq x y z
N MET A 1 -12.30 4.24 -8.78
CA MET A 1 -11.95 4.05 -10.21
C MET A 1 -10.81 3.05 -10.26
N LEU A 2 -10.92 2.00 -11.06
CA LEU A 2 -9.86 1.01 -11.26
C LEU A 2 -8.86 1.50 -12.31
N ALA A 3 -7.72 0.81 -12.45
CA ALA A 3 -6.68 1.16 -13.43
C ALA A 3 -7.16 1.05 -14.89
N ASP A 4 -8.24 0.32 -15.15
CA ASP A 4 -8.89 0.19 -16.46
C ASP A 4 -9.95 1.29 -16.73
N GLY A 5 -10.07 2.27 -15.82
CA GLY A 5 -11.02 3.38 -15.95
C GLY A 5 -12.44 3.09 -15.46
N ARG A 6 -12.76 1.84 -15.08
CA ARG A 6 -14.09 1.51 -14.55
C ARG A 6 -14.33 2.15 -13.19
N ARG A 7 -15.58 2.56 -12.95
CA ARG A 7 -16.08 2.94 -11.63
C ARG A 7 -16.77 1.73 -11.01
N VAL A 8 -16.37 1.41 -9.80
CA VAL A 8 -16.88 0.29 -9.00
C VAL A 8 -16.98 0.75 -7.56
N GLU A 9 -17.89 0.14 -6.81
CA GLU A 9 -18.04 0.33 -5.38
C GLU A 9 -17.55 -0.93 -4.66
N HIS A 10 -16.80 -0.74 -3.57
CA HIS A 10 -16.25 -1.80 -2.75
C HIS A 10 -16.32 -1.38 -1.30
N ASP A 11 -16.59 -2.34 -0.41
CA ASP A 11 -16.46 -2.14 1.02
C ASP A 11 -15.00 -1.88 1.39
N ILE A 12 -14.81 -1.05 2.43
CA ILE A 12 -13.50 -0.70 2.95
C ILE A 12 -13.42 -1.09 4.42
N GLY A 13 -12.38 -1.84 4.77
CA GLY A 13 -12.01 -2.19 6.14
C GLY A 13 -10.67 -1.60 6.56
N ARG A 14 -10.31 -1.82 7.82
CA ARG A 14 -8.96 -1.58 8.33
C ARG A 14 -8.42 -2.87 8.92
N SER A 15 -7.19 -3.22 8.59
CA SER A 15 -6.54 -4.42 9.14
C SER A 15 -5.03 -4.28 9.13
N TRP A 16 -4.37 -5.20 9.82
CA TRP A 16 -2.93 -5.36 9.79
C TRP A 16 -2.50 -6.10 8.52
N ILE A 17 -1.42 -5.63 7.89
CA ILE A 17 -0.71 -6.37 6.85
C ILE A 17 0.76 -6.55 7.22
N ARG A 18 1.41 -7.57 6.66
CA ARG A 18 2.86 -7.77 6.78
C ARG A 18 3.47 -8.05 5.41
N VAL A 19 4.46 -7.26 5.03
CA VAL A 19 5.17 -7.36 3.74
C VAL A 19 6.66 -7.09 3.98
N SER A 20 7.54 -7.93 3.42
CA SER A 20 9.01 -7.77 3.53
C SER A 20 9.50 -7.52 4.96
N GLY A 21 8.94 -8.25 5.93
CA GLY A 21 9.30 -8.15 7.36
C GLY A 21 8.75 -6.91 8.08
N ARG A 22 7.97 -6.06 7.42
CA ARG A 22 7.37 -4.84 7.99
C ARG A 22 5.86 -5.00 8.15
N ALA A 23 5.28 -4.37 9.16
CA ALA A 23 3.86 -4.44 9.44
C ALA A 23 3.26 -3.05 9.69
N VAL A 24 2.03 -2.86 9.23
CA VAL A 24 1.27 -1.61 9.41
C VAL A 24 -0.23 -1.92 9.44
N VAL A 25 -1.00 -1.08 10.14
CA VAL A 25 -2.46 -1.03 9.96
C VAL A 25 -2.76 -0.15 8.76
N THR A 26 -3.55 -0.65 7.81
CA THR A 26 -3.86 0.08 6.58
C THR A 26 -5.32 -0.11 6.15
N LEU A 27 -5.72 0.59 5.09
CA LEU A 27 -7.02 0.42 4.44
C LEU A 27 -7.02 -0.85 3.60
N PHE A 28 -8.07 -1.65 3.73
CA PHE A 28 -8.30 -2.85 2.94
C PHE A 28 -9.54 -2.64 2.08
N VAL A 29 -9.41 -2.76 0.76
CA VAL A 29 -10.55 -2.71 -0.17
C VAL A 29 -10.94 -4.14 -0.46
N PHE A 30 -12.18 -4.52 -0.11
CA PHE A 30 -12.66 -5.88 -0.35
C PHE A 30 -12.96 -6.08 -1.83
N ALA A 31 -12.44 -7.17 -2.40
CA ALA A 31 -12.62 -7.54 -3.79
C ALA A 31 -13.13 -8.99 -3.90
N GLU A 32 -13.54 -9.38 -5.09
CA GLU A 32 -13.94 -10.77 -5.38
C GLU A 32 -12.81 -11.75 -5.04
N PRO A 33 -13.10 -12.99 -4.61
CA PRO A 33 -12.08 -13.96 -4.19
C PRO A 33 -10.99 -14.25 -5.22
N ALA A 34 -11.30 -14.12 -6.52
CA ALA A 34 -10.35 -14.33 -7.61
C ALA A 34 -9.47 -13.11 -7.93
N ALA A 35 -9.71 -11.96 -7.29
CA ALA A 35 -8.95 -10.75 -7.54
C ALA A 35 -7.51 -10.89 -7.03
N ALA A 36 -6.55 -10.52 -7.86
CA ALA A 36 -5.16 -10.45 -7.43
C ALA A 36 -5.00 -9.36 -6.36
N PRO A 37 -4.31 -9.65 -5.23
CA PRO A 37 -4.08 -8.66 -4.20
C PRO A 37 -3.18 -7.55 -4.74
N LEU A 38 -3.56 -6.30 -4.45
CA LEU A 38 -2.82 -5.12 -4.89
C LEU A 38 -2.39 -4.29 -3.68
N LEU A 39 -1.11 -3.96 -3.63
CA LEU A 39 -0.56 -3.08 -2.60
C LEU A 39 -0.64 -1.63 -3.07
N GLY A 40 -1.59 -0.88 -2.52
CA GLY A 40 -1.79 0.53 -2.85
C GLY A 40 -0.72 1.45 -2.26
N ALA A 41 -0.67 2.69 -2.74
CA ALA A 41 0.29 3.70 -2.30
C ALA A 41 0.26 3.95 -0.78
N TYR A 42 -0.94 4.04 -0.20
CA TYR A 42 -1.11 4.25 1.25
C TYR A 42 -0.47 3.13 2.10
N ALA A 43 -0.59 1.87 1.64
CA ALA A 43 0.03 0.74 2.30
C ALA A 43 1.55 0.72 2.11
N LEU A 44 2.04 1.02 0.89
CA LEU A 44 3.47 1.15 0.58
C LEU A 44 4.15 2.22 1.44
N GLU A 45 3.51 3.38 1.59
CA GLU A 45 4.00 4.48 2.41
C GLU A 45 4.08 4.10 3.89
N GLY A 46 3.01 3.51 4.45
CA GLY A 46 3.00 3.02 5.83
C GLY A 46 4.05 1.93 6.09
N LEU A 47 4.35 1.08 5.10
CA LEU A 47 5.42 0.09 5.16
C LEU A 47 6.82 0.68 4.93
N ARG A 48 6.92 1.95 4.51
CA ARG A 48 8.16 2.60 4.06
C ARG A 48 8.87 1.77 2.98
N LEU A 49 8.11 1.39 1.95
CA LEU A 49 8.57 0.64 0.78
C LEU A 49 8.19 1.38 -0.49
N ALA A 50 9.03 1.28 -1.53
CA ALA A 50 8.73 1.75 -2.88
C ALA A 50 8.85 0.60 -3.88
N PRO A 51 8.07 0.60 -4.98
CA PRO A 51 8.25 -0.34 -6.06
C PRO A 51 9.50 0.02 -6.89
N ASP A 52 10.37 -0.96 -7.12
CA ASP A 52 11.36 -0.96 -8.20
C ASP A 52 10.77 -1.76 -9.38
N PRO A 53 10.21 -1.09 -10.41
CA PRO A 53 9.53 -1.79 -11.51
C PRO A 53 10.50 -2.52 -12.43
N ILE A 54 11.75 -2.08 -12.52
CA ILE A 54 12.78 -2.70 -13.36
C ILE A 54 13.27 -3.99 -12.68
N GLY A 55 13.66 -3.88 -11.41
CA GLY A 55 14.11 -5.00 -10.59
C GLY A 55 12.98 -5.88 -10.03
N ARG A 56 11.72 -5.52 -10.30
CA ARG A 56 10.49 -6.21 -9.86
C ARG A 56 10.49 -6.56 -8.37
N ARG A 57 10.92 -5.61 -7.53
CA ARG A 57 11.02 -5.79 -6.08
C ARG A 57 10.52 -4.57 -5.32
N LEU A 58 10.24 -4.75 -4.03
CA LEU A 58 10.04 -3.63 -3.12
C LEU A 58 11.38 -3.25 -2.50
N VAL A 59 11.69 -1.95 -2.51
CA VAL A 59 12.91 -1.40 -1.91
C VAL A 59 12.58 -0.59 -0.66
N PRO A 60 13.39 -0.67 0.41
CA PRO A 60 13.24 0.18 1.59
C PRO A 60 13.33 1.67 1.27
N VAL A 61 12.43 2.46 1.85
CA VAL A 61 12.49 3.93 1.84
C VAL A 61 12.81 4.41 3.27
N PRO A 62 13.84 5.24 3.48
CA PRO A 62 14.09 5.87 4.78
C PRO A 62 12.94 6.80 5.17
N GLY A 63 12.55 6.78 6.45
CA GLY A 63 11.66 7.80 7.00
C GLY A 63 12.46 9.07 7.30
N LEU A 64 11.97 10.22 6.87
CA LEU A 64 12.55 11.52 7.19
C LEU A 64 11.69 12.19 8.26
N LEU A 65 12.31 12.67 9.32
CA LEU A 65 11.67 13.51 10.31
C LEU A 65 12.03 14.96 9.97
N MET A 66 11.02 15.80 9.76
CA MET A 66 11.25 17.24 9.64
C MET A 66 11.42 17.84 11.02
N GLU A 67 12.35 18.79 11.14
CA GLU A 67 12.46 19.62 12.33
C GLU A 67 11.28 20.58 12.37
N LEU A 68 10.53 20.56 13.47
CA LEU A 68 9.45 21.51 13.69
C LEU A 68 10.08 22.79 14.26
N THR A 69 10.34 23.78 13.42
CA THR A 69 10.75 25.11 13.89
C THR A 69 9.51 25.82 14.45
N ALA A 70 9.54 26.13 15.76
CA ALA A 70 8.51 26.88 16.46
C ALA A 70 8.58 28.39 16.15
#